data_AF-A0A968PZ79-F1
#
_entry.id   AF-A0A968PZ79-F1
#
_cell.length_a   1.000
_cell.length_b   1.000
_cell.length_c   1.000
_cell.angle_alpha   90.00
_cell.angle_beta   90.00
_cell.angle_gamma   90.00
#
_symmetry.space_group_name_H-M   'P 1'
#
loop_
_entity.id
_entity.type
_entity.pdbx_description
1 polymer ?
#
loop_
_entity_poly.entity_id
_entity_poly.type
_entity_poly.pdbx_seq_one_letter_code
_entity_poly.pdbx_strand_id
1 'polypeptide(L)'
;MAISAGIAILSDLGIGLNEKQGKSFRVAMYGSGLLPHSKQLELKELYPNVEILSYFATVQNEAIGLQLKPESPYLTAVPGLHLIEIVDDEGRWVAEGEEGELVVTRLHGHEAPFLRFKSGDRVIRRPNLDGTGLKTQQFEFLGRSGDVIHLNGHAILCSPSLTLPCAVN
;
A
#
# COMPACT_ATOMS: atom_id res chain seq x y z
N MET A 1 14.93 2.03 15.59
CA MET A 1 14.13 3.27 15.59
C MET A 1 12.99 3.06 14.62
N ALA A 2 11.77 2.88 15.11
CA ALA A 2 10.60 2.76 14.24
C ALA A 2 10.41 4.10 13.51
N ILE A 3 10.07 4.04 12.23
CA ILE A 3 9.76 5.19 11.38
C ILE A 3 8.38 5.76 11.77
N SER A 4 8.08 5.83 13.07
CA SER A 4 6.81 6.32 13.60
C SER A 4 6.72 7.85 13.56
N ALA A 5 7.83 8.55 13.33
CA ALA A 5 7.85 9.95 12.91
C ALA A 5 7.65 10.08 11.38
N GLY A 6 6.84 9.19 10.78
CA GLY A 6 6.46 9.25 9.38
C GLY A 6 5.59 10.49 9.09
N ILE A 7 4.95 10.51 7.92
CA ILE A 7 4.11 11.60 7.36
C ILE A 7 3.27 12.43 8.37
N ALA A 8 2.89 11.87 9.53
CA ALA A 8 2.22 12.57 10.61
C ALA A 8 2.99 13.78 11.19
N ILE A 9 4.33 13.80 11.13
CA ILE A 9 5.13 14.97 11.58
C ILE A 9 4.87 16.22 10.73
N LEU A 10 4.38 16.04 9.50
CA LEU A 10 4.05 17.16 8.62
C LEU A 10 3.00 18.07 9.25
N SER A 11 2.10 17.55 10.09
CA SER A 11 1.17 18.37 10.86
C SER A 11 1.88 19.40 11.72
N ASP A 12 2.87 18.96 12.51
CA ASP A 12 3.62 19.83 13.42
C ASP A 12 4.43 20.87 12.64
N LEU A 13 5.00 20.47 11.50
CA LEU A 13 5.72 21.36 10.59
C LEU A 13 4.82 22.38 9.89
N GLY A 14 3.52 22.13 9.84
CA GLY A 14 2.53 23.02 9.25
C GLY A 14 2.14 24.17 10.16
N ILE A 15 2.41 24.05 11.46
CA ILE A 15 2.04 25.04 12.47
C ILE A 15 2.83 26.34 12.22
N GLY A 16 2.12 27.44 12.03
CA GLY A 16 2.71 28.77 11.83
C GLY A 16 3.12 29.08 10.39
N LEU A 17 2.86 28.18 9.44
CA LEU A 17 3.00 28.50 8.02
C LEU A 17 1.98 29.57 7.61
N ASN A 18 2.42 30.53 6.80
CA ASN A 18 1.49 31.43 6.14
C ASN A 18 0.79 30.73 4.97
N GLU A 19 -0.29 31.33 4.48
CA GLU A 19 -1.14 30.74 3.43
C GLU A 19 -0.36 30.34 2.17
N LYS A 20 0.62 31.15 1.74
CA LYS A 20 1.45 30.86 0.58
C LYS A 20 2.33 29.63 0.80
N GLN A 21 2.87 29.46 2.01
CA GLN A 21 3.68 28.31 2.37
C GLN A 21 2.84 27.03 2.49
N GLY A 22 1.67 27.09 3.15
CA GLY A 22 0.78 25.93 3.23
C GLY A 22 0.33 25.42 1.85
N LYS A 23 0.06 26.36 0.93
CA LYS A 23 -0.33 26.04 -0.47
C LYS A 23 0.81 25.54 -1.35
N SER A 24 2.07 25.66 -0.95
CA SER A 24 3.21 25.25 -1.79
C SER A 24 3.50 23.75 -1.69
N PHE A 25 3.04 23.09 -0.63
CA PHE A 25 3.21 21.65 -0.43
C PHE A 25 2.17 20.86 -1.23
N ARG A 26 2.62 19.95 -2.09
CA ARG A 26 1.79 19.32 -3.14
C ARG A 26 1.64 17.83 -3.04
N VAL A 27 2.63 17.12 -2.51
CA VAL A 27 2.61 15.65 -2.45
C VAL A 27 3.22 15.19 -1.15
N ALA A 28 2.53 14.30 -0.47
CA ALA A 28 3.02 13.58 0.69
C ALA A 28 2.78 12.09 0.49
N MET A 29 3.82 11.28 0.70
CA MET A 29 3.74 9.83 0.51
C MET A 29 3.94 9.10 1.84
N TYR A 30 3.15 8.04 2.06
CA TYR A 30 3.28 7.20 3.25
C TYR A 30 3.36 5.72 2.90
N GLY A 31 4.02 4.95 3.77
CA GLY A 31 4.17 3.51 3.66
C GLY A 31 4.39 2.90 5.04
N SER A 32 4.67 1.59 5.09
CA SER A 32 4.94 0.84 6.34
C SER A 32 3.79 0.84 7.37
N GLY A 33 2.58 1.20 6.94
CA GLY A 33 1.38 1.26 7.78
C GLY A 33 0.27 2.04 7.08
N LEU A 34 -0.93 2.03 7.67
CA LEU A 34 -2.03 2.87 7.19
C LEU A 34 -1.98 4.25 7.84
N LEU A 35 -2.35 5.28 7.09
CA LEU A 35 -2.52 6.63 7.60
C LEU A 35 -3.98 6.85 8.03
N PRO A 36 -4.27 7.08 9.33
CA PRO A 36 -5.64 7.27 9.80
C PRO A 36 -6.34 8.42 9.08
N HIS A 37 -7.64 8.26 8.81
CA HIS A 37 -8.43 9.28 8.11
C HIS A 37 -8.41 10.64 8.82
N SER A 38 -8.46 10.65 10.15
CA SER A 38 -8.34 11.88 10.96
C SER A 38 -7.04 12.64 10.68
N LYS A 39 -5.92 11.93 10.53
CA LYS A 39 -4.64 12.55 10.18
C LYS A 39 -4.59 13.05 8.74
N GLN A 40 -5.28 12.38 7.81
CA GLN A 40 -5.40 12.88 6.44
C GLN A 40 -6.16 14.20 6.39
N LEU A 41 -7.24 14.34 7.17
CA LEU A 41 -8.01 15.58 7.27
C LEU A 41 -7.15 16.72 7.83
N GLU A 42 -6.45 16.47 8.93
CA GLU A 42 -5.56 17.45 9.56
C GLU A 42 -4.46 17.94 8.59
N LEU A 43 -3.85 17.04 7.82
CA LEU A 43 -2.86 17.41 6.81
C LEU A 43 -3.49 18.26 5.69
N LYS A 44 -4.72 17.96 5.26
CA LYS A 44 -5.42 18.75 4.23
C LYS A 44 -5.83 20.13 4.73
N GLU A 45 -6.11 20.29 6.03
CA GLU A 45 -6.39 21.60 6.62
C GLU A 45 -5.15 22.51 6.61
N LEU A 46 -3.98 21.96 6.95
CA LEU A 46 -2.71 22.70 6.97
C LEU A 46 -2.14 22.92 5.57
N TYR A 47 -2.32 21.93 4.68
CA TYR A 47 -1.78 21.90 3.32
C TYR A 47 -2.92 21.66 2.32
N PRO A 48 -3.71 22.69 1.96
CA PRO A 48 -4.93 22.51 1.16
C PRO A 48 -4.69 21.98 -0.26
N ASN A 49 -3.45 22.03 -0.75
CA ASN A 49 -3.05 21.55 -2.08
C ASN A 49 -2.29 20.22 -2.06
N VAL A 50 -2.19 19.56 -0.91
CA VAL A 50 -1.44 18.32 -0.79
C VAL A 50 -2.25 17.13 -1.28
N GLU A 51 -1.65 16.34 -2.16
CA GLU A 51 -2.09 14.99 -2.47
C GLU A 51 -1.38 14.00 -1.55
N ILE A 52 -2.17 13.16 -0.88
CA ILE A 52 -1.67 12.15 0.05
C ILE A 52 -1.75 10.79 -0.65
N LEU A 53 -0.61 10.19 -0.92
CA LEU A 53 -0.49 8.94 -1.67
C LEU A 53 0.17 7.86 -0.81
N SER A 54 -0.24 6.62 -0.97
CA SER A 54 0.43 5.47 -0.37
C SER A 54 1.49 4.88 -1.30
N TYR A 55 2.51 4.28 -0.72
CA TYR A 55 3.41 3.37 -1.42
C TYR A 55 3.64 2.11 -0.59
N PHE A 56 3.89 1.03 -1.29
CA PHE A 56 4.10 -0.29 -0.71
C PHE A 56 5.51 -0.75 -1.00
N ALA A 57 6.24 -1.07 0.07
CA ALA A 57 7.63 -1.44 0.03
C ALA A 57 7.98 -2.48 1.09
N THR A 58 9.00 -3.27 0.83
CA THR A 58 9.61 -4.17 1.81
C THR A 58 11.11 -3.92 1.84
N VAL A 59 11.77 -4.22 2.96
CA VAL A 59 13.24 -4.08 3.05
C VAL A 59 13.94 -4.93 1.99
N GLN A 60 13.39 -6.11 1.70
CA GLN A 60 13.94 -7.07 0.75
C GLN A 60 13.75 -6.66 -0.72
N ASN A 61 12.62 -6.02 -1.05
CA ASN A 61 12.19 -5.76 -2.43
C ASN A 61 11.91 -4.28 -2.72
N GLU A 62 12.51 -3.36 -1.96
CA GLU A 62 12.38 -1.91 -2.20
C GLU A 62 10.91 -1.48 -2.43
N ALA A 63 10.66 -0.48 -3.28
CA ALA A 63 9.32 -0.06 -3.67
C ALA A 63 8.70 -1.04 -4.68
N ILE A 64 7.62 -1.71 -4.28
CA ILE A 64 6.89 -2.67 -5.10
C ILE A 64 5.74 -1.98 -5.82
N GLY A 65 4.97 -1.13 -5.14
CA GLY A 65 3.79 -0.48 -5.70
C GLY A 65 3.58 0.95 -5.21
N LEU A 66 2.98 1.78 -6.05
CA LEU A 66 2.70 3.20 -5.80
C LEU A 66 1.24 3.51 -6.09
N GLN A 67 0.57 4.24 -5.21
CA GLN A 67 -0.73 4.81 -5.49
C GLN A 67 -0.56 5.99 -6.45
N LEU A 68 -1.32 6.00 -7.54
CA LEU A 68 -1.25 7.08 -8.54
C LEU A 68 -2.36 8.13 -8.37
N LYS A 69 -3.44 7.74 -7.69
CA LYS A 69 -4.65 8.53 -7.50
C LYS A 69 -5.12 8.40 -6.05
N PRO A 70 -5.25 9.49 -5.28
CA PRO A 70 -5.62 9.44 -3.87
C PRO A 70 -6.96 8.73 -3.60
N GLU A 71 -7.91 8.86 -4.52
CA GLU A 71 -9.25 8.27 -4.45
C GLU A 71 -9.29 6.77 -4.76
N SER A 72 -8.22 6.23 -5.35
CA SER A 72 -8.15 4.82 -5.74
C SER A 72 -7.35 4.04 -4.70
N PRO A 73 -7.87 2.92 -4.15
CA PRO A 73 -7.10 2.08 -3.23
C PRO A 73 -6.00 1.26 -3.94
N TYR A 74 -5.83 1.44 -5.25
CA TYR A 74 -4.95 0.61 -6.06
C TYR A 74 -3.50 1.09 -5.97
N LEU A 75 -2.62 0.12 -5.74
CA LEU A 75 -1.20 0.24 -5.86
C LEU A 75 -0.78 -0.28 -7.23
N THR A 76 -0.09 0.58 -7.96
CA THR A 76 0.42 0.31 -9.30
C THR A 76 1.85 -0.21 -9.18
N ALA A 77 2.11 -1.42 -9.67
CA ALA A 77 3.42 -2.06 -9.55
C ALA A 77 4.49 -1.27 -10.31
N VAL A 78 5.68 -1.12 -9.72
CA VAL A 78 6.80 -0.42 -10.38
C VAL A 78 7.37 -1.31 -11.49
N PRO A 79 7.19 -0.96 -12.77
CA PRO A 79 7.57 -1.82 -13.88
C PRO A 79 9.09 -1.98 -13.94
N GLY A 80 9.56 -3.18 -14.30
CA GLY A 80 10.97 -3.47 -14.54
C GLY A 80 11.85 -3.71 -13.29
N LEU A 81 11.40 -3.28 -12.10
CA LEU A 81 12.08 -3.62 -10.85
C LEU A 81 11.63 -4.99 -10.32
N HIS A 82 10.32 -5.24 -10.38
CA HIS A 82 9.69 -6.42 -9.80
C HIS A 82 8.74 -7.07 -10.82
N LEU A 83 8.74 -8.39 -10.85
CA LEU A 83 7.61 -9.17 -11.32
C LEU A 83 6.75 -9.50 -10.10
N ILE A 84 5.49 -9.08 -10.10
CA ILE A 84 4.56 -9.41 -9.03
C ILE A 84 3.58 -10.51 -9.49
N GLU A 85 3.31 -11.43 -8.58
CA GLU A 85 2.29 -12.45 -8.73
C GLU A 85 1.35 -12.34 -7.52
N ILE A 86 0.07 -12.60 -7.74
CA ILE A 86 -0.92 -12.72 -6.67
C ILE A 86 -1.44 -14.13 -6.77
N VAL A 87 -1.16 -14.93 -5.75
CA VAL A 87 -1.32 -16.38 -5.83
C VAL A 87 -2.24 -16.94 -4.75
N ASP A 88 -2.92 -18.04 -5.09
CA ASP A 88 -3.69 -18.85 -4.16
C ASP A 88 -2.77 -19.68 -3.24
N ASP A 89 -3.38 -20.48 -2.36
CA ASP A 89 -2.66 -21.32 -1.40
C ASP A 89 -1.83 -22.42 -2.09
N GLU A 90 -2.18 -22.81 -3.32
CA GLU A 90 -1.40 -23.72 -4.16
C GLU A 90 -0.30 -23.02 -4.98
N GLY A 91 -0.17 -21.69 -4.87
CA GLY A 91 0.85 -20.90 -5.56
C GLY A 91 0.54 -20.63 -7.03
N ARG A 92 -0.72 -20.76 -7.44
CA ARG A 92 -1.23 -20.45 -8.78
C ARG A 92 -1.81 -19.05 -8.82
N TRP A 93 -1.80 -18.43 -9.99
CA TRP A 93 -2.32 -17.07 -10.17
C TRP A 93 -3.82 -17.01 -9.92
N VAL A 94 -4.26 -16.04 -9.12
CA VAL A 94 -5.68 -15.74 -8.91
C VAL A 94 -6.25 -14.90 -10.05
N ALA A 95 -7.57 -14.94 -10.24
CA ALA A 95 -8.25 -14.10 -11.22
C ALA A 95 -8.30 -12.63 -10.79
N GLU A 96 -8.65 -11.74 -11.71
CA GLU A 96 -8.92 -10.35 -11.35
C GLU A 96 -10.11 -10.27 -10.38
N GLY A 97 -9.97 -9.47 -9.33
CA GLY A 97 -10.94 -9.33 -8.26
C GLY A 97 -10.78 -10.33 -7.12
N GLU A 98 -9.93 -11.35 -7.28
CA GLU A 98 -9.70 -12.36 -6.26
C GLU A 98 -8.55 -11.98 -5.32
N GLU A 99 -8.67 -12.42 -4.07
CA GLU A 99 -7.66 -12.28 -3.03
C GLU A 99 -6.60 -13.38 -3.16
N GLY A 100 -5.33 -13.00 -2.94
CA GLY A 100 -4.23 -13.95 -2.80
C GLY A 100 -3.06 -13.38 -2.00
N GLU A 101 -2.00 -14.18 -1.90
CA GLU A 101 -0.73 -13.76 -1.32
C GLU A 101 0.12 -13.03 -2.36
N LEU A 102 0.70 -11.88 -1.97
CA LEU A 102 1.64 -11.14 -2.80
C LEU A 102 2.99 -11.88 -2.86
N VAL A 103 3.38 -12.25 -4.07
CA VAL A 103 4.65 -12.89 -4.38
C VAL A 103 5.46 -11.96 -5.28
N VAL A 104 6.72 -11.73 -4.90
CA VAL A 104 7.61 -10.78 -5.58
C VAL A 104 8.84 -11.50 -6.10
N THR A 105 9.12 -11.32 -7.39
CA THR A 105 10.40 -11.68 -8.00
C THR A 105 11.15 -10.40 -8.33
N ARG A 106 12.32 -10.21 -7.73
CA ARG A 106 13.16 -9.04 -7.95
C ARG A 106 13.99 -9.23 -9.22
N LEU A 107 13.78 -8.35 -10.20
CA LEU A 107 14.40 -8.43 -11.52
C LEU A 107 15.75 -7.69 -11.56
N HIS A 108 15.93 -6.69 -10.70
CA HIS A 108 17.16 -5.91 -10.56
C HIS A 108 17.69 -6.01 -9.12
N GLY A 109 18.61 -6.94 -8.86
CA GLY A 109 19.21 -7.17 -7.54
C GLY A 109 20.36 -8.17 -7.59
N HIS A 110 21.55 -7.74 -8.04
CA HIS A 110 22.70 -8.63 -8.27
C HIS A 110 23.22 -9.29 -6.99
N GLU A 111 23.23 -8.57 -5.87
CA GLU A 111 23.80 -9.05 -4.61
C GLU A 111 22.81 -9.90 -3.79
N ALA A 112 21.50 -9.69 -3.98
CA ALA A 112 20.43 -10.36 -3.25
C ALA A 112 19.21 -10.60 -4.15
N PRO A 113 19.28 -11.59 -5.07
CA PRO A 113 18.15 -11.94 -5.92
C PRO A 113 17.08 -12.66 -5.10
N PHE A 114 15.83 -12.23 -5.23
CA PHE A 114 14.67 -12.89 -4.65
C PHE A 114 13.79 -13.41 -5.78
N LEU A 115 13.58 -14.73 -5.82
CA LEU A 115 12.71 -15.40 -6.77
C LEU A 115 11.47 -15.89 -6.04
N ARG A 116 10.29 -15.48 -6.52
CA ARG A 116 8.98 -15.84 -5.94
C ARG A 116 8.95 -15.72 -4.41
N PHE A 117 9.45 -14.60 -3.90
CA PHE A 117 9.43 -14.32 -2.46
C PHE A 117 8.00 -14.04 -2.00
N LYS A 118 7.50 -14.87 -1.09
CA LYS A 118 6.22 -14.70 -0.41
C LYS A 118 6.35 -13.62 0.66
N SER A 119 5.64 -12.50 0.48
CA SER A 119 5.77 -11.37 1.41
C SER A 119 4.95 -11.56 2.70
N GLY A 120 4.02 -12.51 2.71
CA GLY A 120 3.03 -12.70 3.79
C GLY A 120 1.93 -11.64 3.80
N ASP A 121 1.84 -10.81 2.75
CA ASP A 121 0.81 -9.80 2.57
C ASP A 121 -0.33 -10.34 1.72
N ARG A 122 -1.58 -10.05 2.14
CA ARG A 122 -2.80 -10.39 1.44
C ARG A 122 -3.25 -9.20 0.60
N VAL A 123 -3.50 -9.45 -0.67
CA VAL A 123 -3.84 -8.43 -1.65
C VAL A 123 -4.95 -8.92 -2.59
N ILE A 124 -5.72 -8.00 -3.16
CA ILE A 124 -6.66 -8.29 -4.24
C ILE A 124 -6.00 -7.94 -5.56
N ARG A 125 -6.09 -8.86 -6.54
CA ARG A 125 -5.68 -8.58 -7.92
C ARG A 125 -6.63 -7.57 -8.55
N ARG A 126 -6.11 -6.45 -9.02
CA ARG A 126 -6.89 -5.42 -9.71
C ARG A 126 -6.59 -5.44 -11.21
N PRO A 127 -7.49 -4.90 -12.05
CA PRO A 127 -7.22 -4.79 -13.48
C PRO A 127 -5.89 -4.09 -13.72
N ASN A 128 -5.16 -4.54 -14.74
CA ASN A 128 -3.90 -3.91 -15.10
C ASN A 128 -4.15 -2.48 -15.57
N LEU A 129 -3.20 -1.59 -15.30
CA LEU A 129 -3.17 -0.29 -15.95
C LEU A 129 -2.71 -0.50 -17.40
N ASP A 130 -3.54 -0.13 -18.37
CA ASP A 130 -3.34 -0.47 -19.79
C ASP A 130 -3.49 0.72 -20.76
N GLY A 131 -3.58 1.95 -20.24
CA GLY A 131 -3.73 3.18 -21.01
C GLY A 131 -2.52 3.55 -21.90
N THR A 132 -2.57 4.73 -22.53
CA THR A 132 -1.53 5.24 -23.44
C THR A 132 -0.18 5.55 -22.78
N GLY A 133 -0.12 5.55 -21.45
CA GLY A 133 1.09 5.82 -20.67
C GLY A 133 1.67 4.56 -20.04
N LEU A 134 1.83 4.60 -18.71
CA LEU A 134 2.32 3.49 -17.90
C LEU A 134 1.42 2.26 -18.08
N LYS A 135 2.03 1.10 -18.38
CA LYS A 135 1.36 -0.19 -18.46
C LYS A 135 1.97 -1.16 -17.47
N THR A 136 1.20 -1.59 -16.48
CA THR A 136 1.72 -2.43 -15.40
C THR A 136 0.57 -3.01 -14.56
N GLN A 137 0.90 -3.99 -13.73
CA GLN A 137 -0.06 -4.66 -12.84
C GLN A 137 -0.52 -3.71 -11.73
N GLN A 138 -1.74 -3.94 -11.23
CA GLN A 138 -2.28 -3.24 -10.07
C GLN A 138 -2.79 -4.23 -9.03
N PHE A 139 -2.74 -3.81 -7.77
CA PHE A 139 -3.25 -4.60 -6.65
C PHE A 139 -3.79 -3.70 -5.54
N GLU A 140 -4.60 -4.25 -4.66
CA GLU A 140 -5.11 -3.57 -3.48
C GLU A 140 -4.66 -4.30 -2.22
N PHE A 141 -4.10 -3.57 -1.27
CA PHE A 141 -3.60 -4.15 -0.02
C PHE A 141 -4.72 -4.36 0.99
N LEU A 142 -4.83 -5.59 1.53
CA LEU A 142 -5.81 -5.92 2.57
C LEU A 142 -5.18 -5.95 3.97
N GLY A 143 -3.99 -6.53 4.09
CA GLY A 143 -3.32 -6.72 5.37
C GLY A 143 -2.27 -7.82 5.30
N ARG A 144 -1.85 -8.35 6.46
CA ARG A 144 -0.90 -9.46 6.56
C ARG A 144 -1.57 -10.70 7.13
N SER A 145 -1.20 -11.87 6.61
CA SER A 145 -1.78 -13.16 7.04
C SER A 145 -1.57 -13.45 8.53
N GLY A 146 -0.53 -12.87 9.15
CA GLY A 146 -0.24 -13.02 10.57
C GLY A 146 -0.98 -12.05 11.50
N ASP A 147 -1.66 -11.04 10.95
CA ASP A 147 -2.28 -9.96 11.72
C ASP A 147 -3.80 -10.18 11.83
N VAL A 148 -4.21 -11.36 12.31
CA VAL A 148 -5.62 -11.72 12.49
C VAL A 148 -5.93 -11.97 13.96
N ILE A 149 -6.97 -11.32 14.48
CA ILE A 149 -7.53 -11.61 15.81
C ILE A 149 -8.82 -12.39 15.63
N HIS A 150 -8.95 -13.49 16.36
CA HIS A 150 -10.19 -14.25 16.48
C HIS A 150 -10.97 -13.79 17.70
N LEU A 151 -12.16 -13.20 17.50
CA LEU A 151 -13.06 -12.79 18.58
C LEU A 151 -14.42 -13.47 18.40
N ASN A 152 -14.86 -14.24 19.40
CA ASN A 152 -16.16 -14.93 19.41
C ASN A 152 -16.46 -15.74 18.13
N GLY A 153 -15.44 -16.40 17.56
CA GLY A 153 -15.59 -17.19 16.33
C GLY A 153 -15.44 -16.40 15.02
N HIS A 154 -15.28 -15.07 15.09
CA HIS A 154 -15.03 -14.23 13.92
C HIS A 154 -13.54 -13.92 13.78
N ALA A 155 -13.00 -14.15 12.58
CA ALA A 155 -11.65 -13.70 12.23
C ALA A 155 -11.72 -12.23 11.76
N ILE A 156 -10.95 -11.38 12.43
CA ILE A 156 -10.83 -9.95 12.15
C ILE A 156 -9.39 -9.71 11.72
N LEU A 157 -9.18 -9.34 10.46
CA LEU A 157 -7.90 -8.85 10.00
C LEU A 157 -7.65 -7.48 10.66
N CYS A 158 -6.55 -7.33 11.39
CA CYS A 158 -6.18 -6.10 12.09
C CYS A 158 -5.64 -5.03 11.13
N SER A 159 -6.33 -4.86 10.00
CA SER A 159 -6.12 -3.77 9.05
C SER A 159 -7.17 -2.68 9.33
N PRO A 160 -6.76 -1.42 9.56
CA PRO A 160 -7.71 -0.33 9.82
C PRO A 160 -8.72 -0.02 8.69
N SER A 161 -8.58 -0.61 7.49
CA SER A 161 -9.39 -0.30 6.30
C SER A 161 -10.42 -1.36 5.90
N LEU A 162 -10.42 -2.58 6.48
CA LEU A 162 -11.45 -3.58 6.19
C LEU A 162 -11.89 -4.32 7.46
N THR A 163 -13.02 -3.90 8.02
CA THR A 163 -13.93 -4.84 8.71
C THR A 163 -14.70 -5.62 7.65
N LEU A 164 -14.05 -6.56 6.97
CA LEU A 164 -14.78 -7.68 6.36
C LEU A 164 -14.78 -8.80 7.40
N PRO A 165 -15.95 -9.31 7.81
CA PRO A 165 -15.99 -10.57 8.53
C PRO A 165 -15.47 -11.63 7.57
N CYS A 166 -14.31 -12.22 7.87
CA CYS A 166 -13.93 -13.49 7.27
C CYS A 166 -15.00 -14.49 7.71
N ALA A 167 -15.92 -14.83 6.80
CA ALA A 167 -16.88 -15.89 7.02
C ALA A 167 -16.10 -17.21 7.09
N VAL A 168 -15.99 -17.75 8.30
CA VAL A 168 -15.55 -19.12 8.51
C VAL A 168 -16.78 -19.99 8.30
N ASN A 169 -16.76 -20.84 7.26
CA ASN A 169 -17.71 -21.94 7.13
C ASN A 169 -17.52 -22.96 8.26
#